data_AF-A0A9E2MJN4-F1
#
_entry.id   AF-A0A9E2MJN4-F1
#
_cell.length_a   1.000
_cell.length_b   1.000
_cell.length_c   1.000
_cell.angle_alpha   90.00
_cell.angle_beta   90.00
_cell.angle_gamma   90.00
#
_symmetry.space_group_name_H-M   'P 1'
#
loop_
_entity.id
_entity.type
_entity.pdbx_description
1 polymer ?
#
loop_
_entity_poly.entity_id
_entity_poly.type
_entity_poly.pdbx_seq_one_letter_code
_entity_poly.pdbx_strand_id
1 'polypeptide(L)'
;MKNFDESNLCFSFGNSWTVIAYDEHPDYLNIFQKLEGTKAIDFLGVHGNSIYFIEVKNFSGHLAQYEGKISQRALKNDLVQKFRDTNLWVLLAHHRYGMLDWMDYAQVIGNQKKGIKFVAWIELGFGLDEYPVKKLKGYWSTLQNQLKQTFSGVKQYDKKISFLITASNFNQNTLPDLTVRRCSCSETAIK
;
A
#
# COMPACT_ATOMS: atom_id res chain seq x y z
N MET A 1 -9.24 -5.60 17.00
CA MET A 1 -8.82 -4.64 15.97
C MET A 1 -7.31 -4.68 15.94
N LYS A 2 -6.69 -4.39 14.80
CA LYS A 2 -5.23 -4.27 14.66
C LYS A 2 -4.90 -2.83 14.30
N ASN A 3 -4.01 -2.21 15.08
CA ASN A 3 -3.67 -0.81 14.94
C ASN A 3 -2.21 -0.68 14.50
N PHE A 4 -1.95 0.22 13.56
CA PHE A 4 -0.63 0.56 13.06
C PHE A 4 -0.51 2.05 12.91
N ASP A 5 0.68 2.58 13.20
CA ASP A 5 1.01 3.98 13.02
C ASP A 5 2.00 4.07 11.87
N GLU A 6 1.64 4.74 10.78
CA GLU A 6 2.48 4.88 9.59
C GLU A 6 2.38 6.30 9.05
N SER A 7 3.52 6.95 8.84
CA SER A 7 3.58 8.30 8.27
C SER A 7 2.64 9.31 8.95
N ASN A 8 2.56 9.31 10.29
CA ASN A 8 1.64 10.16 11.10
C ASN A 8 0.14 9.88 10.89
N LEU A 9 -0.20 8.71 10.34
CA LEU A 9 -1.54 8.18 10.20
C LEU A 9 -1.69 6.93 11.05
N CYS A 10 -2.80 6.84 11.74
CA CYS A 10 -3.18 5.73 12.59
C CYS A 10 -4.21 4.89 11.84
N PHE A 11 -3.81 3.70 11.41
CA PHE A 11 -4.63 2.72 10.70
C PHE A 11 -5.21 1.70 11.69
N SER A 12 -6.53 1.61 11.75
CA SER A 12 -7.26 0.66 12.58
C SER A 12 -8.04 -0.32 11.70
N PHE A 13 -7.47 -1.51 11.50
CA PHE A 13 -8.10 -2.61 10.79
C PHE A 13 -9.00 -3.40 11.74
N GLY A 14 -10.22 -3.70 11.30
CA GLY A 14 -11.15 -4.50 12.09
C GLY A 14 -10.77 -5.97 12.20
N ASN A 15 -11.54 -6.73 12.98
CA ASN A 15 -11.19 -8.11 13.36
C ASN A 15 -11.21 -9.11 12.20
N SER A 16 -11.87 -8.74 11.10
CA SER A 16 -11.97 -9.53 9.88
C SER A 16 -10.66 -9.59 9.07
N TRP A 17 -9.67 -8.78 9.45
CA TRP A 17 -8.38 -8.68 8.76
C TRP A 17 -7.28 -9.54 9.39
N THR A 18 -6.59 -10.28 8.53
CA THR A 18 -5.22 -10.74 8.81
C THR A 18 -4.27 -9.76 8.15
N VAL A 19 -3.66 -8.86 8.92
CA VAL A 19 -2.77 -7.81 8.41
C VAL A 19 -1.48 -7.72 9.23
N ILE A 20 -0.38 -7.39 8.57
CA ILE A 20 0.95 -7.12 9.13
C ILE A 20 1.51 -5.81 8.56
N ALA A 21 2.34 -5.11 9.36
CA ALA A 21 3.33 -4.17 8.83
C ALA A 21 4.45 -4.99 8.20
N TYR A 22 4.50 -5.00 6.87
CA TYR A 22 5.34 -5.90 6.10
C TYR A 22 6.80 -5.47 6.13
N ASP A 23 7.05 -4.17 6.00
CA ASP A 23 8.40 -3.58 6.06
C ASP A 23 9.01 -3.60 7.47
N GLU A 24 8.19 -3.80 8.51
CA GLU A 24 8.64 -4.06 9.87
C GLU A 24 8.75 -5.55 10.21
N HIS A 25 8.29 -6.45 9.33
CA HIS A 25 8.29 -7.88 9.62
C HIS A 25 9.73 -8.42 9.76
N PRO A 26 10.05 -9.24 10.79
CA PRO A 26 11.40 -9.73 11.02
C PRO A 26 12.03 -10.43 9.81
N ASP A 27 11.26 -11.23 9.07
CA ASP A 27 11.76 -11.89 7.86
C ASP A 27 12.19 -10.88 6.78
N TYR A 28 11.43 -9.79 6.64
CA TYR A 28 11.79 -8.73 5.71
C TYR A 28 13.06 -8.00 6.18
N LEU A 29 13.10 -7.55 7.43
CA LEU A 29 14.25 -6.83 7.97
C LEU A 29 15.55 -7.66 7.94
N ASN A 30 15.47 -8.93 8.31
CA ASN A 30 16.68 -9.76 8.51
C ASN A 30 17.26 -10.32 7.22
N ILE A 31 16.43 -10.55 6.20
CA ILE A 31 16.84 -11.25 4.97
C ILE A 31 16.77 -10.31 3.78
N PHE A 32 15.71 -9.50 3.71
CA PHE A 32 15.24 -8.95 2.45
C PHE A 32 15.60 -7.48 2.27
N GLN A 33 15.50 -6.69 3.33
CA GLN A 33 15.99 -5.32 3.37
C GLN A 33 17.48 -5.22 3.00
N LYS A 34 18.24 -6.30 3.20
CA LYS A 34 19.67 -6.39 2.86
C LYS A 34 19.95 -6.52 1.35
N LEU A 35 18.94 -6.79 0.53
CA LEU A 35 19.09 -6.85 -0.92
C LEU A 35 19.01 -5.45 -1.52
N GLU A 36 20.15 -4.98 -2.04
CA GLU A 36 20.26 -3.66 -2.66
C GLU A 36 19.25 -3.50 -3.79
N GLY A 37 18.59 -2.34 -3.82
CA GLY A 37 17.65 -1.98 -4.86
C GLY A 37 16.27 -2.62 -4.73
N THR A 38 15.99 -3.41 -3.70
CA THR A 38 14.63 -3.91 -3.43
C THR A 38 13.80 -2.91 -2.61
N LYS A 39 12.48 -2.96 -2.77
CA LYS A 39 11.55 -2.15 -1.97
C LYS A 39 10.39 -2.97 -1.43
N ALA A 40 9.87 -2.56 -0.28
CA ALA A 40 8.68 -3.15 0.32
C ALA A 40 7.51 -2.17 0.34
N ILE A 41 6.31 -2.72 0.35
CA ILE A 41 5.08 -2.05 0.78
C ILE A 41 5.00 -1.99 2.32
N ASP A 42 4.20 -1.07 2.84
CA ASP A 42 4.06 -0.88 4.29
C ASP A 42 3.15 -1.94 4.93
N PHE A 43 1.96 -2.23 4.36
CA PHE A 43 1.06 -3.27 4.92
C PHE A 43 0.67 -4.37 3.94
N LEU A 44 0.78 -5.62 4.40
CA LEU A 44 0.23 -6.78 3.71
C LEU A 44 -0.96 -7.32 4.49
N GLY A 45 -2.11 -7.46 3.83
CA GLY A 45 -3.34 -7.89 4.48
C GLY A 45 -4.17 -8.86 3.66
N VAL A 46 -4.93 -9.72 4.34
CA VAL A 46 -5.97 -10.58 3.77
C VAL A 46 -7.29 -10.21 4.41
N HIS A 47 -8.30 -9.98 3.57
CA HIS A 47 -9.68 -9.76 4.00
C HIS A 47 -10.65 -10.43 3.02
N GLY A 48 -11.53 -11.28 3.56
CA GLY A 48 -12.40 -12.13 2.76
C GLY A 48 -11.59 -12.99 1.80
N ASN A 49 -11.87 -12.89 0.49
CA ASN A 49 -11.21 -13.69 -0.54
C ASN A 49 -10.12 -12.92 -1.32
N SER A 50 -9.55 -11.85 -0.75
CA SER A 50 -8.56 -11.01 -1.41
C SER A 50 -7.35 -10.71 -0.52
N ILE A 51 -6.18 -10.61 -1.16
CA ILE A 51 -4.97 -10.04 -0.56
C ILE A 51 -4.84 -8.58 -0.97
N TYR A 52 -4.34 -7.76 -0.05
CA TYR A 52 -4.16 -6.33 -0.15
C TYR A 52 -2.69 -6.01 0.10
N PHE A 53 -2.07 -5.37 -0.88
CA PHE A 53 -0.75 -4.76 -0.80
C PHE A 53 -0.98 -3.26 -0.64
N ILE A 54 -0.66 -2.70 0.51
CA ILE A 54 -1.00 -1.31 0.84
C ILE A 54 0.30 -0.54 1.02
N GLU A 55 0.47 0.50 0.21
CA GLU A 55 1.53 1.49 0.31
C GLU A 55 0.92 2.83 0.74
N VAL A 56 1.47 3.45 1.78
CA VAL A 56 1.11 4.74 2.33
C VAL A 56 2.10 5.79 1.85
N LYS A 57 1.58 6.88 1.29
CA LYS A 57 2.35 8.09 1.00
C LYS A 57 1.66 9.27 1.63
N ASN A 58 2.28 9.85 2.65
CA ASN A 58 1.80 11.09 3.23
C ASN A 58 2.55 12.29 2.65
N PHE A 59 1.83 13.12 1.88
CA PHE A 59 2.32 14.37 1.32
C PHE A 59 1.83 15.61 2.10
N SER A 60 1.15 15.41 3.23
CA SER A 60 0.70 16.54 4.07
C SER A 60 1.88 17.37 4.58
N GLY A 61 1.78 18.70 4.49
CA GLY A 61 2.83 19.63 4.93
C GLY A 61 4.04 19.80 3.99
N HIS A 62 4.17 18.98 2.93
CA HIS A 62 5.36 18.95 2.08
C HIS A 62 5.09 19.25 0.60
N LEU A 63 3.88 19.69 0.23
CA LEU A 63 3.49 19.90 -1.17
C LEU A 63 4.46 20.80 -1.96
N ALA A 64 4.93 21.90 -1.37
CA ALA A 64 5.91 22.80 -2.00
C ALA A 64 7.29 22.12 -2.23
N GLN A 65 7.67 21.15 -1.39
CA GLN A 65 8.89 20.35 -1.58
C GLN A 65 8.72 19.29 -2.68
N TYR A 66 7.47 18.96 -3.01
CA TYR A 66 7.06 17.98 -4.01
C TYR A 66 6.60 18.59 -5.34
N GLU A 67 6.39 19.91 -5.41
CA GLU A 67 6.23 20.64 -6.67
C GLU A 67 7.46 20.37 -7.55
N GLY A 68 7.25 19.63 -8.64
CA GLY A 68 8.31 19.19 -9.55
C GLY A 68 8.97 17.84 -9.23
N LYS A 69 8.84 17.28 -8.02
CA LYS A 69 9.49 16.00 -7.64
C LYS A 69 8.61 14.76 -7.82
N ILE A 70 7.29 14.84 -7.66
CA ILE A 70 6.40 13.70 -7.89
C ILE A 70 5.98 13.66 -9.37
N SER A 71 6.93 13.33 -10.25
CA SER A 71 6.55 12.96 -11.60
C SER A 71 5.66 11.71 -11.53
N GLN A 72 4.55 11.68 -12.26
CA GLN A 72 3.68 10.49 -12.35
C GLN A 72 4.49 9.24 -12.67
N ARG A 73 5.51 9.38 -13.53
CA ARG A 73 6.43 8.32 -13.91
C ARG A 73 7.25 7.80 -12.72
N ALA A 74 7.83 8.68 -11.91
CA ALA A 74 8.61 8.27 -10.75
C ALA A 74 7.74 7.56 -9.71
N LEU A 75 6.57 8.13 -9.39
CA LEU A 75 5.63 7.51 -8.45
C LEU A 75 5.11 6.16 -8.97
N LYS A 76 4.76 6.07 -10.26
CA LYS A 76 4.38 4.80 -10.88
C LYS A 76 5.48 3.76 -10.73
N ASN A 77 6.72 4.11 -11.08
CA ASN A 77 7.85 3.19 -11.04
C ASN A 77 8.11 2.70 -9.60
N ASP A 78 8.03 3.60 -8.62
CA ASP A 78 8.17 3.28 -7.20
C ASP A 78 7.10 2.27 -6.75
N LEU A 79 5.82 2.56 -7.04
CA LEU A 79 4.69 1.69 -6.68
C LEU A 79 4.76 0.32 -7.37
N VAL A 80 5.12 0.28 -8.66
CA VAL A 80 5.29 -0.96 -9.41
C VAL A 80 6.40 -1.81 -8.81
N GLN A 81 7.52 -1.19 -8.45
CA GLN A 81 8.65 -1.90 -7.85
C GLN A 81 8.27 -2.48 -6.48
N LYS A 82 7.71 -1.67 -5.59
CA LYS A 82 7.24 -2.12 -4.27
C LYS A 82 6.26 -3.28 -4.35
N PHE A 83 5.30 -3.24 -5.27
CA PHE A 83 4.38 -4.36 -5.49
C PHE A 83 5.12 -5.63 -5.96
N ARG A 84 5.96 -5.52 -7.00
CA ARG A 84 6.66 -6.65 -7.60
C ARG A 84 7.58 -7.35 -6.61
N ASP A 85 8.38 -6.57 -5.90
CA ASP A 85 9.39 -7.06 -4.97
C ASP A 85 8.71 -7.74 -3.77
N THR A 86 7.69 -7.11 -3.19
CA THR A 86 6.90 -7.72 -2.10
C THR A 86 6.22 -9.02 -2.56
N ASN A 87 5.56 -9.01 -3.73
CA ASN A 87 4.85 -10.18 -4.24
C ASN A 87 5.79 -11.36 -4.46
N LEU A 88 6.94 -11.10 -5.10
CA LEU A 88 7.98 -12.11 -5.30
C LEU A 88 8.47 -12.68 -3.96
N TRP A 89 8.58 -11.83 -2.94
CA TRP A 89 8.98 -12.28 -1.61
C TRP A 89 8.00 -13.13 -0.86
N VAL A 90 6.72 -12.77 -0.85
CA VAL A 90 5.73 -13.63 -0.20
C VAL A 90 5.77 -15.05 -0.79
N LEU A 91 5.94 -15.15 -2.12
CA LEU A 91 6.04 -16.45 -2.80
C LEU A 91 7.33 -17.20 -2.45
N LEU A 92 8.49 -16.54 -2.45
CA LEU A 92 9.77 -17.19 -2.15
C LEU A 92 9.95 -17.48 -0.65
N ALA A 93 9.47 -16.63 0.25
CA ALA A 93 9.41 -16.87 1.69
C ALA A 93 8.67 -18.18 1.99
N HIS A 94 7.49 -18.34 1.38
CA HIS A 94 6.71 -19.57 1.47
C HIS A 94 7.45 -20.78 0.86
N HIS A 95 7.93 -20.67 -0.38
CA HIS A 95 8.51 -21.80 -1.11
C HIS A 95 9.88 -22.25 -0.60
N ARG A 96 10.76 -21.32 -0.22
CA ARG A 96 12.17 -21.61 0.06
C ARG A 96 12.49 -21.75 1.54
N TYR A 97 11.77 -21.00 2.39
CA TYR A 97 12.07 -20.95 3.82
C TYR A 97 11.05 -21.70 4.67
N GLY A 98 9.98 -22.24 4.05
CA GLY A 98 8.95 -23.02 4.77
C GLY A 98 8.28 -22.23 5.90
N MET A 99 8.35 -20.89 5.83
CA MET A 99 7.86 -20.00 6.86
C MET A 99 6.32 -20.04 6.83
N LEU A 100 5.73 -20.78 7.76
CA LEU A 100 4.29 -21.06 7.84
C LEU A 100 3.45 -19.79 7.89
N ASP A 101 3.99 -18.71 8.47
CA ASP A 101 3.33 -17.40 8.61
C ASP A 101 2.97 -16.78 7.25
N TRP A 102 3.66 -17.17 6.17
CA TRP A 102 3.39 -16.68 4.82
C TRP A 102 2.38 -17.53 4.05
N MET A 103 2.00 -18.69 4.58
CA MET A 103 1.17 -19.66 3.85
C MET A 103 -0.19 -19.09 3.47
N ASP A 104 -0.84 -18.35 4.36
CA ASP A 104 -2.13 -17.71 4.09
C ASP A 104 -2.04 -16.70 2.93
N TYR A 105 -0.97 -15.92 2.89
CA TYR A 105 -0.75 -14.93 1.84
C TYR A 105 -0.37 -15.59 0.50
N ALA A 106 0.55 -16.56 0.52
CA ALA A 106 1.00 -17.28 -0.67
C ALA A 106 -0.13 -18.08 -1.32
N GLN A 107 -0.98 -18.75 -0.53
CA GLN A 107 -2.17 -19.45 -1.03
C GLN A 107 -3.15 -18.48 -1.71
N VAL A 108 -3.29 -17.25 -1.19
CA VAL A 108 -4.14 -16.24 -1.82
C VAL A 108 -3.56 -15.77 -3.15
N ILE A 109 -2.25 -15.55 -3.23
CA ILE A 109 -1.56 -15.15 -4.47
C ILE A 109 -1.62 -16.27 -5.53
N GLY A 110 -1.44 -17.53 -5.14
CA GLY A 110 -1.45 -18.68 -6.07
C GLY A 110 -2.84 -19.06 -6.59
N ASN A 111 -3.92 -18.71 -5.88
CA ASN A 111 -5.28 -19.11 -6.25
C ASN A 111 -5.92 -18.14 -7.26
N GLN A 112 -6.29 -18.63 -8.44
CA GLN A 112 -6.89 -17.84 -9.53
C GLN A 112 -8.25 -17.23 -9.21
N LYS A 113 -8.99 -17.77 -8.23
CA LYS A 113 -10.32 -17.28 -7.83
C LYS A 113 -10.27 -16.18 -6.78
N LYS A 114 -9.12 -15.97 -6.13
CA LYS A 114 -8.95 -14.95 -5.09
C LYS A 114 -8.59 -13.61 -5.72
N GLY A 115 -8.81 -12.48 -5.06
CA GLY A 115 -8.43 -11.16 -5.60
C GLY A 115 -7.03 -10.73 -5.16
N ILE A 116 -6.31 -9.98 -5.99
CA ILE A 116 -5.11 -9.23 -5.58
C ILE A 116 -5.43 -7.74 -5.70
N LYS A 117 -5.25 -6.99 -4.62
CA LYS A 117 -5.53 -5.56 -4.58
C LYS A 117 -4.25 -4.82 -4.22
N PHE A 118 -3.80 -3.93 -5.10
CA PHE A 118 -2.73 -3.01 -4.78
C PHE A 118 -3.33 -1.64 -4.48
N VAL A 119 -3.07 -1.12 -3.29
CA VAL A 119 -3.66 0.09 -2.76
C VAL A 119 -2.53 1.08 -2.50
N ALA A 120 -2.56 2.22 -3.17
CA ALA A 120 -1.77 3.37 -2.78
C ALA A 120 -2.66 4.31 -1.95
N TRP A 121 -2.41 4.39 -0.65
CA TRP A 121 -3.04 5.34 0.26
C TRP A 121 -2.26 6.66 0.23
N ILE A 122 -2.82 7.68 -0.41
CA ILE A 122 -2.19 8.98 -0.59
C ILE A 122 -2.87 9.99 0.32
N GLU A 123 -2.18 10.41 1.38
CA GLU A 123 -2.63 11.54 2.20
C GLU A 123 -2.13 12.83 1.57
N LEU A 124 -3.07 13.73 1.29
CA LEU A 124 -2.76 15.07 0.83
C LEU A 124 -3.20 16.04 1.92
N GLY A 125 -2.26 16.81 2.47
CA GLY A 125 -2.53 17.69 3.60
C GLY A 125 -3.59 18.76 3.35
N PHE A 126 -3.99 19.45 4.42
CA PHE A 126 -4.85 20.63 4.35
C PHE A 126 -4.16 21.74 3.53
N GLY A 127 -4.93 22.44 2.70
CA GLY A 127 -4.43 23.47 1.76
C GLY A 127 -4.63 23.14 0.27
N LEU A 128 -5.09 21.93 -0.06
CA LEU A 128 -5.55 21.62 -1.43
C LEU A 128 -6.98 22.05 -1.71
N ASP A 129 -7.65 22.71 -0.77
CA ASP A 129 -8.95 23.35 -1.01
C ASP A 129 -8.81 24.43 -2.11
N GLU A 130 -7.60 25.00 -2.28
CA GLU A 130 -7.25 25.91 -3.36
C GLU A 130 -6.76 25.22 -4.65
N TYR A 131 -6.28 23.97 -4.57
CA TYR A 131 -5.85 23.23 -5.75
C TYR A 131 -7.06 22.53 -6.40
N PRO A 132 -7.28 22.63 -7.72
CA PRO A 132 -8.51 22.11 -8.30
C PRO A 132 -8.63 20.60 -8.08
N VAL A 133 -9.56 20.18 -7.21
CA VAL A 133 -9.87 18.77 -6.90
C VAL A 133 -10.01 17.92 -8.17
N LYS A 134 -10.55 18.50 -9.24
CA LYS A 134 -10.66 17.87 -10.58
C LYS A 134 -9.29 17.50 -11.19
N LYS A 135 -8.27 18.35 -11.05
CA LYS A 135 -6.90 18.08 -11.55
C LYS A 135 -6.26 16.92 -10.81
N LEU A 136 -6.41 16.87 -9.48
CA LEU A 136 -5.92 15.76 -8.65
C LEU A 136 -6.62 14.45 -9.01
N LYS A 137 -7.95 14.46 -9.11
CA LYS A 137 -8.73 13.28 -9.53
C LYS A 137 -8.28 12.75 -10.90
N GLY A 138 -8.03 13.65 -11.87
CA GLY A 138 -7.51 13.29 -13.19
C GLY A 138 -6.10 12.71 -13.14
N TYR A 139 -5.22 13.31 -12.33
CA TYR A 139 -3.86 12.80 -12.09
C TYR A 139 -3.90 11.36 -11.54
N TRP A 140 -4.67 11.11 -10.48
CA TRP A 140 -4.77 9.79 -9.85
C TRP A 140 -5.43 8.76 -10.77
N SER A 141 -6.46 9.16 -11.51
CA SER A 141 -7.10 8.27 -12.50
C SER A 141 -6.12 7.86 -13.60
N THR A 142 -5.31 8.80 -14.07
CA THR A 142 -4.25 8.54 -15.07
C THR A 142 -3.20 7.59 -14.52
N LEU A 143 -2.71 7.84 -13.31
CA LEU A 143 -1.73 6.96 -12.65
C LEU A 143 -2.29 5.55 -12.43
N GLN A 144 -3.53 5.41 -11.96
CA GLN A 144 -4.20 4.13 -11.79
C GLN A 144 -4.33 3.37 -13.13
N ASN A 145 -4.64 4.07 -14.23
CA ASN A 145 -4.71 3.46 -15.55
C ASN A 145 -3.33 3.02 -16.06
N GLN A 146 -2.29 3.82 -15.84
CA GLN A 146 -0.91 3.44 -16.19
C GLN A 146 -0.42 2.23 -15.38
N LEU A 147 -0.78 2.14 -14.09
CA LEU A 147 -0.53 0.96 -13.28
C LEU A 147 -1.23 -0.27 -13.85
N LYS A 148 -2.54 -0.19 -14.13
CA LYS A 148 -3.30 -1.28 -14.77
C LYS A 148 -2.66 -1.75 -16.08
N GLN A 149 -2.25 -0.81 -16.94
CA GLN A 149 -1.57 -1.12 -18.20
C GLN A 149 -0.21 -1.83 -17.99
N THR A 150 0.55 -1.43 -16.97
CA THR A 150 1.86 -2.04 -16.66
C THR A 150 1.74 -3.54 -16.35
N PHE A 151 0.64 -3.96 -15.72
CA PHE A 151 0.38 -5.36 -15.40
C PHE A 151 -0.58 -6.05 -16.38
N SER A 152 -1.06 -5.33 -17.40
CA SER A 152 -1.90 -5.92 -18.45
C SER A 152 -1.10 -6.92 -19.28
N GLY A 153 -1.65 -8.11 -19.52
CA GLY A 153 -0.97 -9.18 -20.24
C GLY A 153 -0.11 -10.11 -19.38
N VAL A 154 0.10 -9.83 -18.09
CA VAL A 154 0.67 -10.82 -17.16
C VAL A 154 -0.43 -11.81 -16.78
N LYS A 155 -0.46 -12.97 -17.45
CA LYS A 155 -1.53 -13.99 -17.30
C LYS A 155 -1.85 -14.35 -15.84
N GLN A 156 -0.86 -14.32 -14.95
CA GLN A 156 -1.05 -14.60 -13.53
C GLN A 156 -1.91 -13.54 -12.79
N TYR A 157 -1.90 -12.30 -13.26
CA TYR A 157 -2.59 -11.16 -12.65
C TYR A 157 -3.78 -10.67 -13.46
N ASP A 158 -3.91 -11.14 -14.71
CA ASP A 158 -4.98 -10.74 -15.61
C ASP A 158 -6.35 -11.02 -14.97
N LYS A 159 -7.21 -10.01 -14.90
CA LYS A 159 -8.52 -10.00 -14.22
C LYS A 159 -8.51 -10.18 -12.69
N LYS A 160 -7.37 -10.49 -12.08
CA LYS A 160 -7.21 -10.69 -10.63
C LYS A 160 -6.77 -9.43 -9.89
N ILE A 161 -5.96 -8.59 -10.56
CA ILE A 161 -5.35 -7.42 -9.96
C ILE A 161 -6.24 -6.17 -10.10
N SER A 162 -6.54 -5.52 -8.98
CA SER A 162 -7.14 -4.19 -8.98
C SER A 162 -6.21 -3.18 -8.32
N PHE A 163 -5.92 -2.10 -9.02
CA PHE A 163 -5.21 -0.95 -8.48
C PHE A 163 -6.21 0.05 -7.92
N LEU A 164 -6.00 0.50 -6.69
CA LEU A 164 -6.80 1.53 -6.04
C LEU A 164 -5.87 2.62 -5.53
N ILE A 165 -6.18 3.86 -5.88
CA ILE A 165 -5.53 5.03 -5.28
C ILE A 165 -6.61 5.72 -4.46
N THR A 166 -6.37 5.84 -3.15
CA THR A 166 -7.32 6.46 -2.23
C THR A 166 -6.65 7.56 -1.43
N ALA A 167 -7.43 8.54 -1.00
CA ALA A 167 -7.02 9.57 -0.06
C ALA A 167 -8.09 9.72 1.01
N SER A 168 -7.68 10.08 2.23
CA SER A 168 -8.59 10.36 3.34
C SER A 168 -9.69 11.38 2.99
N ASN A 169 -9.37 12.36 2.14
CA ASN A 169 -10.28 13.42 1.71
C ASN A 169 -11.24 12.99 0.58
N PHE A 170 -11.00 11.85 -0.09
CA PHE A 170 -11.79 11.43 -1.25
C PHE A 170 -12.64 10.18 -1.00
N ASN A 171 -12.21 9.26 -0.13
CA ASN A 171 -12.97 8.05 0.18
C ASN A 171 -12.49 7.40 1.49
N GLN A 172 -13.15 7.70 2.61
CA GLN A 172 -12.85 7.05 3.89
C GLN A 172 -13.26 5.56 3.93
N ASN A 173 -14.06 5.08 2.98
CA ASN A 173 -14.61 3.70 2.97
C ASN A 173 -14.09 2.82 1.83
N THR A 174 -12.93 3.14 1.23
CA THR A 174 -12.39 2.35 0.11
C THR A 174 -11.91 0.95 0.48
N LEU A 175 -11.51 0.75 1.74
CA LEU A 175 -11.12 -0.56 2.25
C LEU A 175 -12.15 -1.00 3.30
N PRO A 176 -12.60 -2.26 3.25
CA PRO A 176 -13.62 -2.75 4.18
C PRO A 176 -13.09 -2.73 5.61
N ASP A 177 -13.89 -2.27 6.56
CA ASP A 177 -13.58 -2.39 8.00
C ASP A 177 -12.20 -1.77 8.37
N LEU A 178 -11.80 -0.70 7.67
CA LEU A 178 -10.61 0.08 7.95
C LEU A 178 -11.01 1.50 8.37
N THR A 179 -10.52 1.95 9.51
CA THR A 179 -10.57 3.35 9.92
C THR A 179 -9.17 3.95 9.86
N VAL A 180 -9.03 5.12 9.26
CA VAL A 180 -7.76 5.86 9.23
C VAL A 180 -7.98 7.25 9.79
N ARG A 181 -7.13 7.65 10.74
CA ARG A 181 -7.13 8.98 11.35
C ARG A 181 -5.72 9.52 11.43
N ARG A 182 -5.55 10.82 11.65
CA ARG A 182 -4.23 11.32 12.08
C ARG A 182 -3.96 10.83 13.49
N CYS A 183 -2.71 10.45 13.73
CA CYS A 183 -2.30 10.14 15.08
C CYS A 183 -2.40 11.43 15.90
N SER A 184 -3.05 11.33 17.06
CA SER A 184 -3.03 12.43 18.03
C SER A 184 -1.59 12.63 18.44
N CYS A 185 -1.05 13.85 18.28
CA CYS A 185 0.19 14.23 18.95
C CYS A 185 0.04 13.83 20.42
N SER A 186 0.91 12.96 20.91
CA SER A 186 1.02 12.74 22.34
C SER A 186 1.44 14.09 22.96
N GLU A 187 0.53 14.76 23.65
CA GLU A 187 0.86 15.80 24.61
C GLU A 187 1.58 15.15 25.80
N THR A 188 2.81 14.72 25.59
CA THR A 188 3.80 14.31 26.60
C THR A 188 5.11 14.18 25.83
N ALA A 189 6.16 14.98 26.03
CA ALA A 189 6.67 15.48 27.29
C ALA A 189 7.30 16.88 27.15
N ILE A 190 6.77 17.84 27.92
CA ILE A 190 7.60 18.85 28.57
C ILE A 190 7.56 18.46 30.06
N LYS A 191 8.63 17.86 30.53
CA LYS A 191 9.07 17.91 31.93
C LYS A 191 10.59 18.01 31.92
#